data_AF-A0A452Z2Z1-F1
#
_entry.id   AF-A0A452Z2Z1-F1
#
_cell.length_a   1.000
_cell.length_b   1.000
_cell.length_c   1.000
_cell.angle_alpha   90.00
_cell.angle_beta   90.00
_cell.angle_gamma   90.00
#
_symmetry.space_group_name_H-M   'P 1'
#
loop_
_entity.id
_entity.type
_entity.pdbx_description
1 polymer ?
#
loop_
_entity_poly.entity_id
_entity_poly.type
_entity_poly.pdbx_seq_one_letter_code
_entity_poly.pdbx_strand_id
1 'polypeptide(L)'
;FRLGISYPELTEMQARAIFEAAISMTNQGIQVFPEIMVPLVGTPQELGHQVALIRQIANNVFTNMGKTIDYKVGTMIEIPRAALVADEIAEQAEFFSFGTNDLTQMTFGYSRDDVGKFLPIYLAQGILQHDPFEVLDQRGVGELVKIATERGRKARPNLKVGICGEHGGEPSSVAFFAKAGLDYVSCSPFRVPIARLAAAQVLV
;
A
#
# COMPACT_ATOMS: atom_id res chain seq x y z
N PHE A 1 9.86 5.87 5.22
CA PHE A 1 10.41 5.32 6.47
C PHE A 1 11.94 5.38 6.64
N ARG A 2 12.70 5.93 5.69
CA ARG A 2 14.12 6.27 5.91
C ARG A 2 14.32 7.06 7.22
N LEU A 3 13.41 8.01 7.47
CA LEU A 3 13.34 8.75 8.72
C LEU A 3 13.08 7.86 9.94
N GLY A 4 12.16 6.90 9.86
CA GLY A 4 11.85 5.97 10.96
C GLY A 4 12.95 4.94 11.24
N ILE A 5 13.84 4.69 10.27
CA ILE A 5 15.08 3.91 10.48
C ILE A 5 16.13 4.78 11.17
N SER A 6 16.31 6.03 10.71
CA SER A 6 17.28 6.97 11.29
C SER A 6 16.89 7.47 12.68
N TYR A 7 15.59 7.57 12.95
CA TYR A 7 15.00 8.03 14.21
C TYR A 7 13.92 7.02 14.65
N PRO A 8 14.33 5.85 15.19
CA PRO A 8 13.43 4.78 15.62
C PRO A 8 12.33 5.24 16.57
N GLU A 9 12.62 6.22 17.43
CA GLU A 9 11.69 6.79 18.40
C GLU A 9 10.38 7.31 17.79
N LEU A 10 10.42 7.74 16.51
CA LEU A 10 9.21 8.14 15.79
C LEU A 10 8.29 6.94 15.52
N THR A 11 8.87 5.82 15.10
CA THR A 11 8.12 4.58 14.87
C THR A 11 7.66 3.99 16.20
N GLU A 12 8.49 4.05 17.24
CA GLU A 12 8.13 3.57 18.58
C GLU A 12 6.91 4.30 19.13
N MET A 13 6.91 5.63 19.04
CA MET A 13 5.80 6.46 19.48
C MET A 13 4.51 6.11 18.73
N GLN A 14 4.57 6.01 17.40
CA GLN A 14 3.40 5.69 16.57
C GLN A 14 2.87 4.28 16.86
N ALA A 15 3.75 3.27 16.89
CA ALA A 15 3.35 1.88 17.16
C ALA A 15 2.74 1.75 18.56
N ARG A 16 3.34 2.37 19.57
CA ARG A 16 2.81 2.40 20.94
C ARG A 16 1.40 3.00 20.97
N ALA A 17 1.21 4.17 20.36
CA ALA A 17 -0.08 4.84 20.33
C ALA A 17 -1.17 3.96 19.66
N ILE A 18 -0.84 3.29 18.56
CA ILE A 18 -1.75 2.37 17.86
C ILE A 18 -2.19 1.22 18.78
N PHE A 19 -1.24 0.54 19.42
CA PHE A 19 -1.56 -0.63 20.26
C PHE A 19 -2.27 -0.25 21.56
N GLU A 20 -1.87 0.83 22.22
CA GLU A 20 -2.54 1.31 23.44
C GLU A 20 -3.99 1.72 23.15
N ALA A 21 -4.23 2.41 22.02
CA ALA A 21 -5.58 2.76 21.58
C ALA A 21 -6.41 1.51 21.23
N ALA A 22 -5.82 0.55 20.51
CA ALA A 22 -6.51 -0.67 20.13
C ALA A 22 -6.93 -1.50 21.36
N ILE A 23 -6.06 -1.64 22.37
CA ILE A 23 -6.40 -2.32 23.63
C ILE A 23 -7.46 -1.54 24.41
N SER A 24 -7.35 -0.22 24.49
CA SER A 24 -8.33 0.62 25.17
C SER A 24 -9.74 0.43 24.60
N MET A 25 -9.88 0.45 23.27
CA MET A 25 -11.16 0.19 22.61
C MET A 25 -11.63 -1.26 22.78
N THR A 26 -10.71 -2.22 22.75
CA THR A 26 -11.03 -3.64 23.01
C THR A 26 -11.55 -3.86 24.43
N ASN A 27 -11.09 -3.08 25.41
CA ASN A 27 -11.63 -3.12 26.78
C ASN A 27 -13.03 -2.51 26.91
N GLN A 28 -13.43 -1.70 25.93
CA GLN A 28 -14.79 -1.17 25.80
C GLN A 28 -15.71 -2.08 24.97
N GLY A 29 -15.26 -3.28 24.60
CA GLY A 29 -16.03 -4.25 23.83
C GLY A 29 -16.02 -4.02 22.31
N ILE A 30 -15.18 -3.11 21.80
CA ILE A 30 -15.03 -2.89 20.36
C ILE A 30 -14.04 -3.91 19.80
N GLN A 31 -14.38 -4.57 18.69
CA GLN A 31 -13.44 -5.42 17.97
C GLN A 31 -12.50 -4.56 17.12
N VAL A 32 -11.19 -4.68 17.35
CA VAL A 32 -10.17 -3.90 16.64
C VAL A 32 -9.22 -4.84 15.91
N PHE A 33 -8.98 -4.56 14.63
CA PHE A 33 -8.07 -5.32 13.77
C PHE A 33 -7.01 -4.40 13.17
N PRO A 34 -6.00 -3.99 13.97
CA PRO A 34 -5.00 -3.02 13.50
C PRO A 34 -4.06 -3.64 12.47
N GLU A 35 -3.84 -2.91 11.38
CA GLU A 35 -2.84 -3.21 10.37
C GLU A 35 -1.85 -2.04 10.27
N ILE A 36 -0.57 -2.31 10.46
CA ILE A 36 0.49 -1.29 10.46
C ILE A 36 1.26 -1.40 9.15
N MET A 37 1.30 -0.31 8.39
CA MET A 37 1.92 -0.29 7.07
C MET A 37 3.18 0.57 7.05
N VAL A 38 4.27 0.02 6.51
CA VAL A 38 5.55 0.72 6.33
C VAL A 38 5.65 1.30 4.90
N PRO A 39 5.63 2.63 4.70
CA PRO A 39 5.78 3.30 3.40
C PRO A 39 7.24 3.45 2.93
N LEU A 40 7.39 3.63 1.63
CA LEU A 40 8.61 3.92 0.87
C LEU A 40 9.71 2.89 1.07
N VAL A 41 9.32 1.62 1.24
CA VAL A 41 10.25 0.50 1.30
C VAL A 41 10.79 0.24 -0.11
N GLY A 42 12.11 0.10 -0.25
CA GLY A 42 12.76 -0.35 -1.48
C GLY A 42 13.50 -1.67 -1.34
N THR A 43 13.73 -2.13 -0.10
CA THR A 43 14.52 -3.32 0.25
C THR A 43 13.84 -4.14 1.35
N PRO A 44 14.02 -5.47 1.40
CA PRO A 44 13.49 -6.28 2.49
C PRO A 44 14.13 -5.93 3.84
N GLN A 45 15.36 -5.41 3.85
CA GLN A 45 16.06 -5.00 5.08
C GLN A 45 15.41 -3.75 5.71
N GLU A 46 15.02 -2.76 4.92
CA GLU A 46 14.27 -1.60 5.42
C GLU A 46 12.96 -2.03 6.09
N LEU A 47 12.24 -2.98 5.48
CA LEU A 47 11.01 -3.49 6.07
C LEU A 47 11.29 -4.31 7.34
N GLY A 48 12.25 -5.23 7.29
CA GLY A 48 12.62 -6.09 8.41
C GLY A 48 13.03 -5.29 9.66
N HIS A 49 13.78 -4.20 9.47
CA HIS A 49 14.14 -3.28 10.57
C HIS A 49 12.90 -2.74 11.28
N GLN A 50 11.92 -2.26 10.53
CA GLN A 50 10.71 -1.66 11.10
C GLN A 50 9.75 -2.69 11.66
N VAL A 51 9.61 -3.84 11.00
CA VAL A 51 8.81 -4.96 11.52
C VAL A 51 9.33 -5.39 12.88
N ALA A 52 10.66 -5.56 13.03
CA ALA A 52 11.27 -5.93 14.30
C ALA A 52 10.93 -4.91 15.40
N LEU A 53 11.07 -3.61 15.11
CA LEU A 53 10.75 -2.53 16.04
C LEU A 53 9.26 -2.52 16.43
N ILE A 54 8.36 -2.62 15.45
CA ILE A 54 6.91 -2.64 15.67
C ILE A 54 6.53 -3.84 16.56
N ARG A 55 7.07 -5.03 16.28
CA ARG A 55 6.79 -6.24 17.08
C ARG A 55 7.33 -6.13 18.52
N GLN A 56 8.51 -5.53 18.69
CA GLN A 56 9.07 -5.25 20.03
C GLN A 56 8.13 -4.34 20.84
N ILE A 57 7.66 -3.24 20.25
CA ILE A 57 6.77 -2.30 20.92
C ILE A 57 5.40 -2.93 21.20
N ALA A 58 4.86 -3.73 20.28
CA ALA A 58 3.64 -4.49 20.50
C ALA A 58 3.76 -5.37 21.76
N ASN A 59 4.82 -6.16 21.88
CA ASN A 59 5.06 -7.03 23.02
C ASN A 59 5.17 -6.26 24.34
N ASN A 60 5.85 -5.11 24.34
CA ASN A 60 5.96 -4.25 25.51
C ASN A 60 4.60 -3.71 25.94
N VAL A 61 3.79 -3.21 25.00
CA VAL A 61 2.44 -2.71 25.30
C VAL A 61 1.54 -3.84 25.81
N PHE A 62 1.58 -5.00 25.18
CA PHE A 62 0.77 -6.17 25.58
C PHE A 62 1.11 -6.64 26.98
N THR A 63 2.40 -6.69 27.32
CA THR A 63 2.88 -7.04 28.66
C THR A 63 2.41 -6.03 29.69
N ASN A 64 2.57 -4.73 29.41
CA ASN A 64 2.20 -3.66 30.33
C ASN A 64 0.69 -3.54 30.55
N MET A 65 -0.11 -3.82 29.53
CA MET A 65 -1.57 -3.72 29.59
C MET A 65 -2.26 -5.06 29.92
N GLY A 66 -1.50 -6.16 30.04
CA GLY A 66 -2.01 -7.49 30.38
C GLY A 66 -2.98 -8.08 29.36
N LYS A 67 -2.91 -7.63 28.09
CA LYS A 67 -3.82 -8.05 27.03
C LYS A 67 -3.10 -8.06 25.68
N THR A 68 -3.34 -9.12 24.92
CA THR A 68 -2.85 -9.28 23.54
C THR A 68 -4.02 -9.15 22.57
N ILE A 69 -3.75 -8.56 21.41
CA ILE A 69 -4.67 -8.49 20.27
C ILE A 69 -3.93 -8.93 19.01
N ASP A 70 -4.67 -9.48 18.05
CA ASP A 70 -4.13 -9.80 16.72
C ASP A 70 -3.87 -8.51 15.94
N TYR A 71 -2.80 -8.50 15.17
CA TYR A 71 -2.43 -7.39 14.29
C TYR A 71 -1.61 -7.91 13.12
N LYS A 72 -1.48 -7.10 12.06
CA LYS A 72 -0.59 -7.39 10.94
C LYS A 72 0.40 -6.27 10.71
N VAL A 73 1.56 -6.61 10.18
CA VAL A 73 2.51 -5.64 9.65
C VAL A 73 2.74 -5.89 8.17
N GLY A 74 2.59 -4.85 7.36
CA GLY A 74 2.75 -4.91 5.91
C GLY A 74 3.47 -3.69 5.38
N THR A 75 3.48 -3.53 4.07
CA THR A 75 4.23 -2.45 3.42
C THR A 75 3.50 -1.85 2.24
N MET A 76 3.81 -0.59 1.96
CA MET A 76 3.41 0.05 0.73
C MET A 76 4.36 -0.37 -0.39
N ILE A 77 3.82 -0.82 -1.52
CA ILE A 77 4.57 -1.05 -2.76
C ILE A 77 4.42 0.17 -3.65
N GLU A 78 5.36 1.10 -3.49
CA GLU A 78 5.35 2.41 -4.16
C GLU A 78 6.71 2.81 -4.74
N ILE A 79 7.73 1.96 -4.55
CA ILE A 79 9.05 2.09 -5.16
C ILE A 79 9.18 1.01 -6.24
N PRO A 80 9.59 1.32 -7.48
CA PRO A 80 9.76 0.31 -8.52
C PRO A 80 10.66 -0.86 -8.09
N ARG A 81 11.73 -0.58 -7.34
CA ARG A 81 12.60 -1.63 -6.77
C ARG A 81 11.83 -2.61 -5.89
N ALA A 82 10.89 -2.15 -5.08
CA ALA A 82 10.09 -3.02 -4.21
C ALA A 82 9.25 -4.01 -5.01
N ALA A 83 8.70 -3.58 -6.15
CA ALA A 83 7.99 -4.48 -7.05
C ALA A 83 8.93 -5.56 -7.64
N LEU A 84 10.17 -5.18 -7.96
CA LEU A 84 11.17 -6.06 -8.54
C LEU A 84 11.75 -7.09 -7.56
N VAL A 85 11.71 -6.85 -6.24
CA VAL A 85 12.16 -7.80 -5.20
C VAL A 85 11.03 -8.19 -4.24
N ALA A 86 9.80 -8.20 -4.76
CA ALA A 86 8.59 -8.37 -3.96
C ALA A 86 8.49 -9.74 -3.26
N ASP A 87 9.15 -10.77 -3.79
CA ASP A 87 9.29 -12.08 -3.15
C ASP A 87 10.04 -11.99 -1.82
N GLU A 88 11.19 -11.32 -1.79
CA GLU A 88 11.97 -11.12 -0.55
C GLU A 88 11.21 -10.22 0.45
N ILE A 89 10.53 -9.19 -0.04
CA ILE A 89 9.74 -8.28 0.82
C ILE A 89 8.55 -9.04 1.46
N ALA A 90 7.92 -9.95 0.72
CA ALA A 90 6.79 -10.73 1.21
C ALA A 90 7.14 -11.74 2.32
N GLU A 91 8.42 -12.09 2.48
CA GLU A 91 8.86 -12.87 3.64
C GLU A 91 8.59 -12.11 4.96
N GLN A 92 8.74 -10.78 4.94
CA GLN A 92 8.54 -9.91 6.10
C GLN A 92 7.13 -9.30 6.17
N ALA A 93 6.50 -9.04 5.02
CA ALA A 93 5.19 -8.39 4.94
C ALA A 93 4.03 -9.39 5.00
N GLU A 94 3.00 -9.08 5.78
CA GLU A 94 1.74 -9.84 5.84
C GLU A 94 0.70 -9.33 4.83
N PHE A 95 0.89 -8.12 4.31
CA PHE A 95 0.10 -7.53 3.24
C PHE A 95 0.91 -6.50 2.44
N PHE A 96 0.51 -6.29 1.18
CA PHE A 96 0.95 -5.21 0.31
C PHE A 96 -0.20 -4.24 0.05
N SER A 97 0.11 -2.94 0.04
CA SER A 97 -0.77 -1.92 -0.51
C SER A 97 -0.02 -1.13 -1.57
N PHE A 98 -0.48 -1.11 -2.81
CA PHE A 98 0.15 -0.31 -3.84
C PHE A 98 -0.11 1.18 -3.60
N GLY A 99 0.97 1.95 -3.46
CA GLY A 99 0.94 3.42 -3.48
C GLY A 99 1.12 3.90 -4.90
N THR A 100 0.08 3.72 -5.72
CA THR A 100 0.20 3.93 -7.17
C THR A 100 0.55 5.37 -7.59
N ASN A 101 0.29 6.37 -6.76
CA ASN A 101 0.68 7.75 -7.05
C ASN A 101 2.21 7.89 -7.12
N ASP A 102 2.90 7.45 -6.06
CA ASP A 102 4.37 7.46 -6.01
C ASP A 102 4.98 6.44 -6.98
N LEU A 103 4.33 5.28 -7.16
CA LEU A 103 4.78 4.29 -8.14
C LEU A 103 4.73 4.85 -9.57
N THR A 104 3.65 5.54 -9.95
CA THR A 104 3.53 6.24 -11.24
C THR A 104 4.63 7.29 -11.37
N GLN A 105 4.81 8.13 -10.35
CA GLN A 105 5.83 9.18 -10.34
C GLN A 105 7.23 8.60 -10.58
N MET A 106 7.62 7.52 -9.90
CA MET A 106 8.93 6.91 -10.07
C MET A 106 9.07 6.10 -11.36
N THR A 107 7.98 5.54 -11.89
CA THR A 107 8.01 4.75 -13.14
C THR A 107 8.11 5.66 -14.36
N PHE A 108 7.35 6.76 -14.39
CA PHE A 108 7.41 7.74 -15.48
C PHE A 108 8.55 8.75 -15.33
N GLY A 109 9.07 8.94 -14.11
CA GLY A 109 9.96 10.05 -13.78
C GLY A 109 9.22 11.40 -13.76
N TYR A 110 7.93 11.39 -13.42
CA TYR A 110 7.07 12.59 -13.41
C TYR A 110 6.87 13.11 -12.00
N SER A 111 7.34 14.33 -11.73
CA SER A 111 6.99 15.05 -10.51
C SER A 111 5.51 15.43 -10.55
N ARG A 112 4.72 14.93 -9.59
CA ARG A 112 3.29 15.21 -9.50
C ARG A 112 2.99 16.70 -9.35
N ASP A 113 3.87 17.45 -8.69
CA ASP A 113 3.72 18.89 -8.48
C ASP A 113 4.06 19.71 -9.74
N ASP A 114 4.83 19.15 -10.68
CA ASP A 114 5.31 19.85 -11.88
C ASP A 114 4.65 19.38 -13.18
N VAL A 115 3.95 18.23 -13.17
CA VAL A 115 3.42 17.58 -14.38
C VAL A 115 2.44 18.47 -15.15
N GLY A 116 1.71 19.34 -14.46
CA GLY A 116 0.77 20.29 -15.09
C GLY A 116 1.40 21.26 -16.09
N LYS A 117 2.73 21.44 -16.05
CA LYS A 117 3.47 22.32 -16.98
C LYS A 117 3.58 21.74 -18.39
N PHE A 118 3.54 20.42 -18.55
CA PHE A 118 3.74 19.75 -19.85
C PHE A 118 2.63 18.76 -20.22
N LEU A 119 1.90 18.23 -19.24
CA LEU A 119 0.89 17.18 -19.47
C LEU A 119 -0.19 17.59 -20.49
N PRO A 120 -0.76 18.82 -20.46
CA PRO A 120 -1.73 19.22 -21.48
C PRO A 120 -1.18 19.16 -22.91
N ILE A 121 0.11 19.45 -23.08
CA ILE A 121 0.80 19.37 -24.38
C ILE A 121 0.92 17.91 -24.82
N TYR A 122 1.30 17.01 -23.90
CA TYR A 122 1.45 15.59 -24.18
C TYR A 122 0.12 14.94 -24.58
N LEU A 123 -0.97 15.31 -23.91
CA LEU A 123 -2.32 14.85 -24.25
C LEU A 123 -2.76 15.39 -25.62
N ALA A 124 -2.57 16.69 -25.87
CA ALA A 124 -2.95 17.32 -27.14
C ALA A 124 -2.16 16.75 -28.35
N GLN A 125 -0.91 16.35 -28.13
CA GLN A 125 -0.06 15.72 -29.16
C GLN A 125 -0.27 14.21 -29.29
N GLY A 126 -1.11 13.59 -28.46
CA GLY A 126 -1.33 12.15 -28.44
C GLY A 126 -0.13 11.34 -27.97
N ILE A 127 0.84 11.96 -27.28
CA ILE A 127 1.96 11.27 -26.63
C ILE A 127 1.44 10.43 -25.46
N LEU A 128 0.47 10.97 -24.72
CA LEU A 128 -0.28 10.26 -23.69
C LEU A 128 -1.76 10.25 -24.07
N GLN A 129 -2.43 9.14 -23.76
CA GLN A 129 -3.88 9.01 -23.97
C GLN A 129 -4.67 9.56 -22.78
N HIS A 130 -4.11 9.44 -21.57
CA HIS A 130 -4.72 9.86 -20.31
C HIS A 130 -3.65 10.43 -19.38
N ASP A 131 -4.08 11.18 -18.37
CA ASP A 131 -3.22 11.52 -17.23
C ASP A 131 -2.90 10.22 -16.45
N PRO A 132 -1.63 9.81 -16.37
CA PRO A 132 -1.24 8.57 -15.69
C PRO A 132 -1.41 8.62 -14.16
N PHE A 133 -1.71 9.79 -13.58
CA PHE A 133 -2.07 9.94 -12.16
C PHE A 133 -3.58 9.83 -11.91
N GLU A 134 -4.40 9.95 -12.95
CA GLU A 134 -5.86 9.75 -12.84
C GLU A 134 -6.26 8.33 -13.28
N VAL A 135 -5.71 7.88 -14.42
CA VAL A 135 -5.96 6.56 -15.01
C VAL A 135 -4.67 5.76 -14.96
N LEU A 136 -4.72 4.58 -14.33
CA LEU A 136 -3.56 3.73 -14.19
C LEU A 136 -2.97 3.38 -15.56
N ASP A 137 -1.68 3.69 -15.76
CA ASP A 137 -0.90 3.14 -16.88
C ASP A 137 -0.77 1.62 -16.72
N GLN A 138 -1.59 0.87 -17.44
CA GLN A 138 -1.62 -0.59 -17.34
C GLN A 138 -0.38 -1.26 -17.95
N ARG A 139 0.37 -0.57 -18.82
CA ARG A 139 1.48 -1.19 -19.57
C ARG A 139 2.83 -1.03 -18.88
N GLY A 140 3.08 0.09 -18.20
CA GLY A 140 4.26 0.30 -17.38
C GLY A 140 3.97 0.03 -15.91
N VAL A 141 3.24 0.93 -15.25
CA VAL A 141 2.95 0.84 -13.80
C VAL A 141 2.18 -0.44 -13.47
N GLY A 142 1.20 -0.80 -14.28
CA GLY A 142 0.43 -2.03 -14.14
C GLY A 142 1.27 -3.30 -14.25
N GLU A 143 2.36 -3.29 -15.01
CA GLU A 143 3.28 -4.44 -15.09
C GLU A 143 4.03 -4.63 -13.77
N LEU A 144 4.48 -3.54 -13.13
CA LEU A 144 5.07 -3.59 -11.79
C LEU A 144 4.07 -4.11 -10.75
N VAL A 145 2.80 -3.71 -10.85
CA VAL A 145 1.72 -4.22 -9.98
C VAL A 145 1.57 -5.74 -10.13
N LYS A 146 1.55 -6.27 -11.36
CA LYS A 146 1.46 -7.71 -11.61
C LYS A 146 2.68 -8.46 -11.08
N ILE A 147 3.89 -8.02 -11.43
CA ILE A 147 5.15 -8.63 -10.98
C ILE A 147 5.19 -8.72 -9.45
N ALA A 148 4.86 -7.63 -8.77
CA ALA A 148 4.90 -7.58 -7.31
C ALA A 148 3.86 -8.51 -6.67
N THR A 149 2.65 -8.55 -7.23
CA THR A 149 1.57 -9.42 -6.75
C THR A 149 1.92 -10.89 -6.93
N GLU A 150 2.42 -11.27 -8.10
CA GLU A 150 2.82 -12.65 -8.43
C GLU A 150 3.99 -13.11 -7.58
N ARG A 151 5.07 -12.33 -7.51
CA ARG A 151 6.26 -12.67 -6.71
C ARG A 151 5.95 -12.70 -5.22
N GLY A 152 5.21 -11.72 -4.72
CA GLY A 152 4.80 -11.65 -3.32
C GLY A 152 3.96 -12.86 -2.93
N ARG A 153 2.96 -13.24 -3.73
CA ARG A 153 2.14 -14.44 -3.45
C ARG A 153 2.89 -15.75 -3.65
N LYS A 154 3.89 -15.80 -4.52
CA LYS A 154 4.77 -16.97 -4.63
C LYS A 154 5.57 -17.21 -3.34
N ALA A 155 6.07 -16.16 -2.71
CA ALA A 155 6.77 -16.23 -1.43
C ALA A 155 5.81 -16.44 -0.24
N ARG A 156 4.64 -15.79 -0.26
CA ARG A 156 3.60 -15.90 0.77
C ARG A 156 2.22 -16.14 0.12
N PRO A 157 1.76 -17.40 0.00
CA PRO A 157 0.52 -17.74 -0.72
C PRO A 157 -0.76 -17.04 -0.22
N ASN A 158 -0.80 -16.68 1.06
CA ASN A 158 -1.91 -15.98 1.70
C ASN A 158 -1.70 -14.45 1.82
N LEU A 159 -0.72 -13.89 1.11
CA LEU A 159 -0.44 -12.45 1.11
C LEU A 159 -1.66 -11.67 0.61
N LYS A 160 -2.13 -10.75 1.45
CA LYS A 160 -3.17 -9.78 1.07
C LYS A 160 -2.55 -8.67 0.25
N VAL A 161 -3.17 -8.35 -0.89
CA VAL A 161 -2.65 -7.35 -1.81
C VAL A 161 -3.78 -6.40 -2.18
N GLY A 162 -3.62 -5.12 -1.88
CA GLY A 162 -4.57 -4.10 -2.30
C GLY A 162 -3.88 -2.86 -2.85
N ILE A 163 -4.66 -1.82 -3.06
CA ILE A 163 -4.19 -0.53 -3.56
C ILE A 163 -4.82 0.59 -2.73
N CYS A 164 -4.05 1.62 -2.45
CA CYS A 164 -4.52 2.88 -1.89
C CYS A 164 -4.14 4.03 -2.83
N GLY A 165 -5.08 4.94 -3.09
CA GLY A 165 -4.82 6.13 -3.88
C GLY A 165 -5.94 6.46 -4.85
N GLU A 166 -5.66 7.38 -5.76
CA GLU A 166 -6.68 7.95 -6.66
C GLU A 166 -7.16 6.94 -7.69
N HIS A 167 -6.26 6.09 -8.19
CA HIS A 167 -6.60 4.97 -9.08
C HIS A 167 -7.57 3.97 -8.44
N GLY A 168 -7.62 3.88 -7.10
CA GLY A 168 -8.51 2.96 -6.37
C GLY A 168 -9.99 3.31 -6.49
N GLY A 169 -10.32 4.50 -7.01
CA GLY A 169 -11.69 4.91 -7.31
C GLY A 169 -11.93 5.26 -8.77
N GLU A 170 -11.02 4.94 -9.68
CA GLU A 170 -11.17 5.18 -11.13
C GLU A 170 -11.66 3.88 -11.79
N PRO A 171 -12.81 3.88 -12.48
CA PRO A 171 -13.44 2.65 -12.95
C PRO A 171 -12.55 1.70 -13.77
N SER A 172 -11.77 2.22 -14.71
CA SER A 172 -10.92 1.40 -15.59
C SER A 172 -9.74 0.79 -14.82
N SER A 173 -9.18 1.54 -13.88
CA SER A 173 -8.11 1.11 -12.97
C SER A 173 -8.61 0.06 -11.99
N VAL A 174 -9.80 0.25 -11.40
CA VAL A 174 -10.47 -0.75 -10.55
C VAL A 174 -10.69 -2.05 -11.31
N ALA A 175 -11.16 -1.98 -12.56
CA ALA A 175 -11.31 -3.15 -13.42
C ALA A 175 -9.96 -3.85 -13.69
N PHE A 176 -8.88 -3.10 -13.88
CA PHE A 176 -7.53 -3.66 -13.99
C PHE A 176 -7.12 -4.38 -12.70
N PHE A 177 -7.27 -3.77 -11.52
CA PHE A 177 -6.87 -4.35 -10.25
C PHE A 177 -7.63 -5.64 -9.93
N ALA A 178 -8.93 -5.70 -10.26
CA ALA A 178 -9.73 -6.91 -10.15
C ALA A 178 -9.16 -8.03 -11.03
N LYS A 179 -8.82 -7.74 -12.30
CA LYS A 179 -8.21 -8.71 -13.23
C LYS A 179 -6.80 -9.13 -12.82
N ALA A 180 -6.02 -8.22 -12.22
CA ALA A 180 -4.71 -8.51 -11.65
C ALA A 180 -4.79 -9.32 -10.34
N GLY A 181 -6.00 -9.59 -9.85
CA GLY A 181 -6.24 -10.45 -8.70
C GLY A 181 -5.96 -9.79 -7.36
N LEU A 182 -6.01 -8.46 -7.25
CA LEU A 182 -5.92 -7.79 -5.96
C LEU A 182 -7.13 -8.14 -5.07
N ASP A 183 -6.92 -8.18 -3.76
CA ASP A 183 -7.93 -8.47 -2.74
C ASP A 183 -8.89 -7.28 -2.50
N TYR A 184 -8.41 -6.04 -2.62
CA TYR A 184 -9.22 -4.84 -2.39
C TYR A 184 -8.70 -3.59 -3.11
N VAL A 185 -9.58 -2.59 -3.22
CA VAL A 185 -9.24 -1.20 -3.57
C VAL A 185 -9.64 -0.27 -2.43
N SER A 186 -8.82 0.74 -2.15
CA SER A 186 -9.07 1.77 -1.14
C SER A 186 -9.02 3.16 -1.77
N CYS A 187 -10.08 3.95 -1.56
CA CYS A 187 -10.27 5.26 -2.16
C CYS A 187 -10.92 6.23 -1.17
N SER A 188 -11.01 7.52 -1.55
CA SER A 188 -11.66 8.53 -0.72
C SER A 188 -13.14 8.20 -0.48
N PRO A 189 -13.74 8.63 0.65
CA PRO A 189 -15.08 8.19 1.06
C PRO A 189 -16.16 8.37 -0.02
N PHE A 190 -16.15 9.50 -0.74
CA PHE A 190 -17.12 9.79 -1.79
C PHE A 190 -16.96 8.94 -3.06
N ARG A 191 -15.79 8.33 -3.28
CA ARG A 191 -15.52 7.44 -4.42
C ARG A 191 -15.87 5.98 -4.13
N VAL A 192 -16.15 5.62 -2.88
CA VAL A 192 -16.50 4.24 -2.49
C VAL A 192 -17.67 3.66 -3.33
N PRO A 193 -18.79 4.39 -3.55
CA PRO A 193 -19.88 3.86 -4.39
C PRO A 193 -19.45 3.57 -5.83
N ILE A 194 -18.59 4.43 -6.40
CA ILE A 194 -18.07 4.29 -7.77
C ILE A 194 -17.15 3.06 -7.85
N ALA A 195 -16.23 2.91 -6.90
CA ALA A 195 -15.32 1.76 -6.83
C ALA A 195 -16.09 0.44 -6.71
N ARG A 196 -17.15 0.40 -5.88
CA ARG A 196 -18.02 -0.78 -5.74
C ARG A 196 -18.73 -1.14 -7.05
N LEU A 197 -19.28 -0.14 -7.74
CA LEU A 197 -19.94 -0.37 -9.03
C LEU A 197 -18.96 -0.88 -10.09
N ALA A 198 -17.79 -0.24 -10.21
CA ALA A 198 -16.76 -0.63 -11.17
C ALA A 198 -16.24 -2.05 -10.90
N ALA A 199 -16.01 -2.41 -9.63
CA ALA A 199 -15.59 -3.76 -9.24
C ALA A 199 -16.64 -4.84 -9.55
N ALA A 200 -17.93 -4.50 -9.56
CA ALA A 200 -18.99 -5.42 -9.96
C ALA A 200 -19.08 -5.55 -11.48
N GLN A 201 -18.98 -4.45 -12.22
CA GLN A 201 -19.14 -4.41 -13.68
C GLN A 201 -18.08 -5.22 -14.45
N VAL A 202 -16.87 -5.37 -13.89
CA VAL A 202 -15.79 -6.11 -14.57
C VAL A 202 -15.99 -7.63 -14.59
N LEU A 203 -16.89 -8.17 -13.76
CA LEU A 203 -17.18 -9.60 -13.64
C LEU A 203 -18.48 -10.01 -14.38
N VAL A 204 -19.15 -9.07 -15.02
CA VAL A 204 -20.38 -9.26 -15.81
C VAL A 204 -20.02 -9.17 -17.30
#